data_AF-A0A1A8AAA8-F1
#
_entry.id   AF-A0A1A8AAA8-F1
#
_cell.length_a   1.000
_cell.length_b   1.000
_cell.length_c   1.000
_cell.angle_alpha   90.00
_cell.angle_beta   90.00
_cell.angle_gamma   90.00
#
_symmetry.space_group_name_H-M   'P 1'
#
loop_
_entity.id
_entity.type
_entity.pdbx_description
1 polymer ?
#
loop_
_entity_poly.entity_id
_entity_poly.type
_entity_poly.pdbx_seq_one_letter_code
_entity_poly.pdbx_strand_id
1 'polypeptide(L)'
;LQFLFFGGNLFKWCTINQGQGMPDDNSLKFLDLHGSSLQPIWEQRTCLDIFDRLSNLLYLNLSLNSLMALPQGIFRGLSSISELDLSSNALTYLRTDVFPPSLETLHLSNNFLVSPDPDCFRSLRYLSLSANRFYCDCTLWDFLEWLNSSNVILGSPVQEYKCEFPAAVHNLPLVEYAMIIEPCEEDDEKDVQDLRFALFTFSAVLILSVTLSGVIYARLRGHIFITYKKLVSRFLEGPKMSPNENNQKYDAFVCFSIGDYRWVEAALLEKLDNQFSEENLFRCCFEARDFLPGEDHLSNIRDAIWSSRKTLCVVSKRFLTDGWCLEAFSLAQGRMLEELKHLLIMVVVGKVAHYQLMKCDAIRSFVQKRRYFTWPEDPQDLAWFHEQLISQILKDARLKEEAVVLEPDHRPEPDKGIALEIVNAT
;
A
#
# COMPACT_ATOMS: atom_id res chain seq x y z
N LEU A 1 29.42 -61.67 -38.26
CA LEU A 1 28.61 -62.56 -37.39
C LEU A 1 27.33 -61.79 -37.03
N GLN A 2 26.13 -62.35 -37.25
CA GLN A 2 24.87 -61.63 -37.00
C GLN A 2 24.13 -62.06 -35.72
N PHE A 3 24.36 -63.29 -35.26
CA PHE A 3 23.72 -63.86 -34.09
C PHE A 3 24.80 -64.43 -33.17
N LEU A 4 24.74 -64.12 -31.88
CA LEU A 4 25.63 -64.64 -30.86
C LEU A 4 24.80 -65.08 -29.65
N PHE A 5 24.77 -66.39 -29.40
CA PHE A 5 24.10 -66.98 -28.25
C PHE A 5 25.16 -67.49 -27.28
N PHE A 6 25.32 -66.79 -26.17
CA PHE A 6 26.26 -67.16 -25.11
C PHE A 6 25.56 -67.38 -23.76
N GLY A 7 24.24 -67.23 -23.71
CA GLY A 7 23.49 -67.40 -22.48
C GLY A 7 23.68 -68.76 -21.80
N GLY A 8 23.51 -68.77 -20.48
CA GLY A 8 23.77 -69.91 -19.60
C GLY A 8 25.25 -70.14 -19.26
N ASN A 9 26.17 -69.34 -19.82
CA ASN A 9 27.60 -69.46 -19.54
C ASN A 9 28.06 -68.35 -18.58
N LEU A 10 28.66 -68.74 -17.47
CA LEU A 10 29.09 -67.81 -16.42
C LEU A 10 30.37 -67.07 -16.81
N PHE A 11 30.30 -65.74 -16.91
CA PHE A 11 31.51 -64.93 -17.00
C PHE A 11 32.18 -64.83 -15.62
N LYS A 12 33.47 -65.19 -15.55
CA LYS A 12 34.28 -65.04 -14.33
C LYS A 12 34.99 -63.70 -14.26
N TRP A 13 35.36 -63.16 -15.40
CA TRP A 13 36.09 -61.91 -15.57
C TRP A 13 35.76 -61.34 -16.93
N CYS A 14 35.92 -60.03 -17.07
CA CYS A 14 35.80 -59.35 -18.34
C CYS A 14 36.93 -58.32 -18.46
N THR A 15 37.70 -58.37 -19.55
CA THR A 15 38.71 -57.37 -19.85
C THR A 15 38.50 -56.86 -21.27
N ILE A 16 38.40 -55.56 -21.42
CA ILE A 16 38.49 -54.92 -22.73
C ILE A 16 39.94 -54.44 -22.86
N ASN A 17 40.69 -55.10 -23.73
CA ASN A 17 42.08 -54.74 -23.99
C ASN A 17 42.11 -53.31 -24.55
N GLN A 18 42.88 -52.41 -23.94
CA GLN A 18 43.13 -51.07 -24.48
C GLN A 18 43.83 -51.22 -25.85
N GLY A 19 43.05 -51.16 -26.93
CA GLY A 19 43.51 -51.36 -28.32
C GLY A 19 42.78 -52.46 -29.10
N GLN A 20 42.01 -53.33 -28.43
CA GLN A 20 41.07 -54.28 -29.04
C GLN A 20 39.68 -54.01 -28.46
N GLY A 21 39.09 -52.88 -28.84
CA GLY A 21 37.66 -52.67 -28.67
C GLY A 21 36.86 -53.63 -29.55
N MET A 22 35.54 -53.68 -29.36
CA MET A 22 34.65 -54.32 -30.33
C MET A 22 34.95 -53.75 -31.74
N PRO A 23 35.00 -54.60 -32.80
CA PRO A 23 35.29 -54.13 -34.16
C PRO A 23 34.32 -53.03 -34.60
N ASP A 24 34.81 -52.02 -35.33
CA ASP A 24 33.96 -50.92 -35.83
C ASP A 24 32.92 -51.41 -36.86
N ASP A 25 33.23 -52.49 -37.59
CA ASP A 25 32.35 -53.11 -38.58
C ASP A 25 31.58 -54.31 -37.99
N ASN A 26 30.82 -54.06 -36.92
CA ASN A 26 30.06 -55.10 -36.25
C ASN A 26 28.67 -55.30 -36.89
N SER A 27 28.48 -56.47 -37.51
CA SER A 27 27.21 -56.88 -38.13
C SER A 27 26.21 -57.55 -37.15
N LEU A 28 26.51 -57.58 -35.85
CA LEU A 28 25.71 -58.31 -34.86
C LEU A 28 24.34 -57.67 -34.68
N LYS A 29 23.30 -58.49 -34.78
CA LYS A 29 21.89 -58.10 -34.67
C LYS A 29 21.22 -58.71 -33.44
N PHE A 30 21.64 -59.91 -33.04
CA PHE A 30 21.08 -60.64 -31.91
C PHE A 30 22.19 -61.06 -30.97
N LEU A 31 22.08 -60.66 -29.70
CA LEU A 31 23.01 -61.00 -28.65
C LEU A 31 22.24 -61.56 -27.46
N ASP A 32 22.49 -62.82 -27.13
CA ASP A 32 21.94 -63.46 -25.96
C ASP A 32 23.04 -63.72 -24.92
N LEU A 33 22.92 -63.04 -23.79
CA LEU A 33 23.77 -63.14 -22.59
C LEU A 33 22.93 -63.49 -21.35
N HIS A 34 21.79 -64.18 -21.50
CA HIS A 34 20.99 -64.57 -20.34
C HIS A 34 21.81 -65.45 -19.38
N GLY A 35 21.54 -65.38 -18.07
CA GLY A 35 22.17 -66.31 -17.12
C GLY A 35 23.70 -66.27 -17.07
N SER A 36 24.32 -65.16 -17.47
CA SER A 36 25.77 -65.08 -17.69
C SER A 36 26.56 -64.48 -16.51
N SER A 37 25.89 -64.22 -15.38
CA SER A 37 26.47 -63.64 -14.16
C SER A 37 27.16 -62.29 -14.39
N LEU A 38 26.46 -61.34 -15.03
CA LEU A 38 27.00 -60.01 -15.31
C LEU A 38 27.06 -59.09 -14.08
N GLN A 39 26.22 -59.31 -13.06
CA GLN A 39 26.16 -58.45 -11.87
C GLN A 39 27.54 -58.26 -11.17
N PRO A 40 28.31 -59.32 -10.84
CA PRO A 40 29.63 -59.15 -10.21
C PRO A 40 30.64 -58.38 -11.07
N ILE A 41 30.50 -58.43 -12.39
CA ILE A 41 31.42 -57.76 -13.35
C ILE A 41 31.14 -56.26 -13.38
N TRP A 42 29.86 -55.89 -13.48
CA TRP A 42 29.45 -54.48 -13.49
C TRP A 42 29.60 -53.81 -12.13
N GLU A 43 29.47 -54.56 -11.03
CA GLU A 43 29.77 -54.06 -9.69
C GLU A 43 31.26 -53.67 -9.53
N GLN A 44 32.16 -54.40 -10.20
CA GLN A 44 33.59 -54.04 -10.29
C GLN A 44 33.88 -52.87 -11.24
N ARG A 45 32.86 -52.31 -11.90
CA ARG A 45 32.96 -51.25 -12.91
C ARG A 45 33.85 -51.62 -14.10
N THR A 46 33.88 -52.90 -14.45
CA THR A 46 34.60 -53.40 -15.63
C THR A 46 33.63 -53.65 -16.78
N CYS A 47 34.12 -53.52 -18.02
CA CYS A 47 33.35 -53.79 -19.23
C CYS A 47 32.02 -53.02 -19.37
N LEU A 48 32.02 -51.75 -18.99
CA LEU A 48 30.85 -50.88 -19.13
C LEU A 48 30.63 -50.39 -20.58
N ASP A 49 31.61 -50.61 -21.44
CA ASP A 49 31.65 -50.26 -22.86
C ASP A 49 31.45 -51.48 -23.78
N ILE A 50 31.07 -52.63 -23.23
CA ILE A 50 30.89 -53.88 -23.98
C ILE A 50 29.85 -53.78 -25.12
N PHE A 51 28.91 -52.82 -25.00
CA PHE A 51 27.86 -52.57 -25.99
C PHE A 51 28.09 -51.32 -26.84
N ASP A 52 29.15 -50.54 -26.61
CA ASP A 52 29.33 -49.21 -27.21
C ASP A 52 29.42 -49.21 -28.75
N ARG A 53 29.86 -50.32 -29.34
CA ARG A 53 30.05 -50.48 -30.79
C ARG A 53 29.08 -51.47 -31.43
N LEU A 54 27.96 -51.73 -30.77
CA LEU A 54 26.90 -52.62 -31.26
C LEU A 54 25.72 -51.82 -31.84
N SER A 55 26.01 -50.86 -32.72
CA SER A 55 25.02 -49.95 -33.29
C SER A 55 23.93 -50.63 -34.11
N ASN A 56 24.25 -51.78 -34.73
CA ASN A 56 23.33 -52.60 -35.54
C ASN A 56 22.52 -53.62 -34.72
N LEU A 57 22.71 -53.68 -33.40
CA LEU A 57 22.05 -54.65 -32.55
C LEU A 57 20.56 -54.35 -32.47
N LEU A 58 19.72 -55.36 -32.71
CA LEU A 58 18.26 -55.27 -32.70
C LEU A 58 17.66 -55.92 -31.46
N TYR A 59 18.27 -57.00 -30.96
CA TYR A 59 17.83 -57.77 -29.81
C TYR A 59 18.97 -58.03 -28.84
N LEU A 60 18.73 -57.78 -27.56
CA LEU A 60 19.65 -58.04 -26.47
C LEU A 60 18.94 -58.76 -25.32
N ASN A 61 19.42 -59.95 -24.95
CA ASN A 61 18.94 -60.68 -23.78
C ASN A 61 19.96 -60.60 -22.64
N LEU A 62 19.52 -60.02 -21.52
CA LEU A 62 20.25 -59.88 -20.26
C LEU A 62 19.47 -60.46 -19.08
N SER A 63 18.45 -61.29 -19.33
CA SER A 63 17.67 -61.93 -18.29
C SER A 63 18.52 -62.85 -17.40
N LEU A 64 18.05 -63.14 -16.18
CA LEU A 64 18.71 -64.09 -15.27
C LEU A 64 20.16 -63.74 -14.89
N ASN A 65 20.56 -62.47 -14.93
CA ASN A 65 21.91 -62.02 -14.59
C ASN A 65 22.06 -61.50 -13.15
N SER A 66 20.99 -61.57 -12.36
CA SER A 66 20.91 -61.04 -10.99
C SER A 66 21.29 -59.56 -10.88
N LEU A 67 21.00 -58.79 -11.94
CA LEU A 67 21.34 -57.37 -12.02
C LEU A 67 20.56 -56.58 -10.97
N MET A 68 21.25 -55.85 -10.09
CA MET A 68 20.62 -55.01 -9.06
C MET A 68 20.37 -53.58 -9.55
N ALA A 69 21.23 -53.09 -10.44
CA ALA A 69 21.11 -51.79 -11.08
C ALA A 69 21.77 -51.82 -12.46
N LEU A 70 21.32 -50.93 -13.35
CA LEU A 70 21.95 -50.71 -14.64
C LEU A 70 23.02 -49.61 -14.52
N PRO A 71 24.27 -49.84 -14.95
CA PRO A 71 25.28 -48.80 -15.02
C PRO A 71 24.85 -47.65 -15.94
N GLN A 72 25.21 -46.42 -15.58
CA GLN A 72 24.85 -45.26 -16.40
C GLN A 72 25.50 -45.36 -17.78
N GLY A 73 24.70 -45.17 -18.83
CA GLY A 73 25.18 -45.19 -20.21
C GLY A 73 25.55 -46.57 -20.75
N ILE A 74 25.24 -47.67 -20.05
CA ILE A 74 25.57 -49.04 -20.49
C ILE A 74 25.02 -49.37 -21.89
N PHE A 75 23.91 -48.74 -22.30
CA PHE A 75 23.26 -48.96 -23.59
C PHE A 75 23.49 -47.82 -24.61
N ARG A 76 24.41 -46.87 -24.34
CA ARG A 76 24.58 -45.67 -25.19
C ARG A 76 24.96 -45.97 -26.64
N GLY A 77 25.65 -47.09 -26.90
CA GLY A 77 26.05 -47.49 -28.25
C GLY A 77 24.98 -48.23 -29.05
N LEU A 78 23.85 -48.57 -28.43
CA LEU A 78 22.80 -49.39 -29.01
C LEU A 78 21.78 -48.55 -29.79
N SER A 79 22.20 -47.94 -30.89
CA SER A 79 21.38 -46.99 -31.65
C SER A 79 20.19 -47.60 -32.41
N SER A 80 20.22 -48.90 -32.69
CA SER A 80 19.17 -49.61 -33.44
C SER A 80 18.44 -50.67 -32.62
N ILE A 81 18.65 -50.72 -31.30
CA ILE A 81 18.01 -51.73 -30.46
C ILE A 81 16.50 -51.54 -30.50
N SER A 82 15.79 -52.63 -30.73
CA SER A 82 14.33 -52.67 -30.79
C SER A 82 13.75 -53.45 -29.61
N GLU A 83 14.44 -54.51 -29.17
CA GLU A 83 13.99 -55.35 -28.06
C GLU A 83 15.10 -55.63 -27.05
N LEU A 84 14.76 -55.47 -25.76
CA LEU A 84 15.64 -55.68 -24.63
C LEU A 84 14.94 -56.53 -23.58
N ASP A 85 15.56 -57.65 -23.22
CA ASP A 85 15.09 -58.53 -22.15
C ASP A 85 15.94 -58.36 -20.88
N LEU A 86 15.34 -57.81 -19.84
CA LEU A 86 15.90 -57.65 -18.50
C LEU A 86 15.10 -58.42 -17.44
N SER A 87 14.28 -59.39 -17.87
CA SER A 87 13.44 -60.17 -16.96
C SER A 87 14.25 -61.04 -15.99
N SER A 88 13.66 -61.40 -14.86
CA SER A 88 14.28 -62.26 -13.84
C SER A 88 15.65 -61.74 -13.36
N ASN A 89 15.74 -60.44 -13.11
CA ASN A 89 16.87 -59.78 -12.45
C ASN A 89 16.44 -59.29 -11.06
N ALA A 90 17.26 -58.44 -10.42
CA ALA A 90 17.00 -57.90 -9.09
C ALA A 90 16.90 -56.37 -9.13
N LEU A 91 16.46 -55.79 -10.25
CA LEU A 91 16.43 -54.35 -10.47
C LEU A 91 15.42 -53.70 -9.52
N THR A 92 15.86 -52.70 -8.77
CA THR A 92 15.00 -51.97 -7.82
C THR A 92 14.51 -50.61 -8.33
N TYR A 93 15.29 -49.97 -9.21
CA TYR A 93 14.97 -48.69 -9.82
C TYR A 93 15.50 -48.62 -11.25
N LEU A 94 14.94 -47.71 -12.04
CA LEU A 94 15.36 -47.38 -13.41
C LEU A 94 15.66 -45.89 -13.48
N ARG A 95 16.73 -45.51 -14.20
CA ARG A 95 16.98 -44.10 -14.51
C ARG A 95 16.21 -43.74 -15.77
N THR A 96 15.67 -42.52 -15.83
CA THR A 96 14.87 -42.01 -16.95
C THR A 96 15.60 -42.02 -18.30
N ASP A 97 16.92 -41.91 -18.29
CA ASP A 97 17.79 -41.85 -19.47
C ASP A 97 18.50 -43.17 -19.81
N VAL A 98 18.19 -44.27 -19.11
CA VAL A 98 18.95 -45.51 -19.24
C VAL A 98 18.69 -46.25 -20.56
N PHE A 99 17.48 -46.13 -21.10
CA PHE A 99 17.08 -46.87 -22.31
C PHE A 99 17.26 -46.03 -23.57
N PRO A 100 17.77 -46.62 -24.67
CA PRO A 100 17.86 -45.92 -25.94
C PRO A 100 16.48 -45.55 -26.50
N PRO A 101 16.33 -44.41 -27.18
CA PRO A 101 15.05 -43.96 -27.72
C PRO A 101 14.53 -44.84 -28.87
N SER A 102 15.37 -45.71 -29.44
CA SER A 102 14.97 -46.67 -30.48
C SER A 102 14.22 -47.89 -29.93
N LEU A 103 14.27 -48.12 -28.61
CA LEU A 103 13.72 -49.30 -27.97
C LEU A 103 12.19 -49.30 -28.07
N GLU A 104 11.62 -50.39 -28.59
CA GLU A 104 10.17 -50.57 -28.75
C GLU A 104 9.60 -51.62 -27.77
N THR A 105 10.38 -52.65 -27.43
CA THR A 105 9.94 -53.78 -26.60
C THR A 105 10.87 -53.95 -25.40
N LEU A 106 10.31 -53.90 -24.20
CA LEU A 106 11.07 -54.05 -22.96
C LEU A 106 10.44 -55.10 -22.04
N HIS A 107 11.24 -56.09 -21.65
CA HIS A 107 10.83 -57.10 -20.66
C HIS A 107 11.50 -56.82 -19.31
N LEU A 108 10.69 -56.55 -18.29
CA LEU A 108 11.10 -56.26 -16.91
C LEU A 108 10.38 -57.14 -15.89
N SER A 109 9.73 -58.22 -16.33
CA SER A 109 9.04 -59.15 -15.43
C SER A 109 10.00 -59.79 -14.41
N ASN A 110 9.47 -60.17 -13.25
CA ASN A 110 10.23 -60.83 -12.18
C ASN A 110 11.47 -60.02 -11.75
N ASN A 111 11.26 -58.74 -11.43
CA ASN A 111 12.26 -57.84 -10.86
C ASN A 111 11.75 -57.28 -9.51
N PHE A 112 12.47 -56.33 -8.92
CA PHE A 112 12.12 -55.72 -7.64
C PHE A 112 11.77 -54.24 -7.78
N LEU A 113 11.19 -53.84 -8.92
CA LEU A 113 10.83 -52.44 -9.16
C LEU A 113 9.75 -51.99 -8.18
N VAL A 114 10.01 -50.84 -7.57
CA VAL A 114 9.23 -50.25 -6.47
C VAL A 114 8.23 -49.22 -6.99
N SER A 115 8.74 -48.13 -7.58
CA SER A 115 7.98 -47.09 -8.25
C SER A 115 8.74 -46.67 -9.51
N PRO A 116 8.45 -47.26 -10.68
CA PRO A 116 9.15 -46.92 -11.90
C PRO A 116 8.61 -45.61 -12.49
N ASP A 117 9.50 -44.69 -12.83
CA ASP A 117 9.15 -43.42 -13.47
C ASP A 117 8.63 -43.67 -14.91
N PRO A 118 7.40 -43.22 -15.24
CA PRO A 118 6.83 -43.29 -16.59
C PRO A 118 7.72 -42.79 -17.72
N ASP A 119 8.62 -41.84 -17.44
CA ASP A 119 9.50 -41.24 -18.43
C ASP A 119 10.47 -42.26 -19.03
N CYS A 120 10.80 -43.32 -18.28
CA CYS A 120 11.60 -44.44 -18.77
C CYS A 120 10.93 -45.19 -19.93
N PHE A 121 9.62 -45.05 -20.11
CA PHE A 121 8.81 -45.89 -21.00
C PHE A 121 8.23 -45.14 -22.21
N ARG A 122 8.58 -43.86 -22.41
CA ARG A 122 7.98 -42.98 -23.43
C ARG A 122 8.08 -43.50 -24.87
N SER A 123 9.15 -44.21 -25.22
CA SER A 123 9.36 -44.73 -26.59
C SER A 123 8.80 -46.13 -26.82
N LEU A 124 8.33 -46.81 -25.77
CA LEU A 124 7.97 -48.21 -25.82
C LEU A 124 6.60 -48.43 -26.49
N ARG A 125 6.48 -49.57 -27.17
CA ARG A 125 5.21 -50.12 -27.68
C ARG A 125 4.76 -51.32 -26.87
N TYR A 126 5.70 -52.08 -26.31
CA TYR A 126 5.42 -53.24 -25.48
C TYR A 126 6.24 -53.20 -24.19
N LEU A 127 5.58 -53.48 -23.07
CA LEU A 127 6.21 -53.50 -21.74
C LEU A 127 5.68 -54.67 -20.91
N SER A 128 6.60 -55.50 -20.39
CA SER A 128 6.26 -56.56 -19.42
C SER A 128 6.77 -56.19 -18.03
N LEU A 129 5.85 -56.13 -17.05
CA LEU A 129 6.14 -55.74 -15.66
C LEU A 129 5.63 -56.75 -14.62
N SER A 130 5.18 -57.93 -15.06
CA SER A 130 4.56 -58.91 -14.16
C SER A 130 5.56 -59.38 -13.09
N ALA A 131 5.05 -59.73 -11.90
CA ALA A 131 5.88 -60.18 -10.77
C ALA A 131 6.98 -59.17 -10.33
N ASN A 132 6.68 -57.86 -10.38
CA ASN A 132 7.48 -56.84 -9.71
C ASN A 132 7.01 -56.59 -8.28
N ARG A 133 7.81 -55.85 -7.49
CA ARG A 133 7.58 -55.61 -6.06
C ARG A 133 7.16 -54.15 -5.81
N PHE A 134 6.05 -53.75 -6.41
CA PHE A 134 5.57 -52.38 -6.34
C PHE A 134 5.32 -51.95 -4.89
N TYR A 135 5.86 -50.78 -4.53
CA TYR A 135 5.60 -50.16 -3.24
C TYR A 135 4.53 -49.12 -3.43
N CYS A 136 3.35 -49.44 -2.92
CA CYS A 136 2.15 -48.63 -3.01
C CYS A 136 2.14 -47.60 -1.89
N ASP A 137 2.82 -46.49 -2.16
CA ASP A 137 2.62 -45.21 -1.47
C ASP A 137 2.16 -44.15 -2.47
N CYS A 138 2.25 -42.88 -2.10
CA CYS A 138 1.86 -41.79 -2.97
C CYS A 138 2.88 -41.52 -4.10
N THR A 139 4.14 -41.99 -3.98
CA THR A 139 5.17 -41.80 -5.02
C THR A 139 4.95 -42.67 -6.25
N LEU A 140 4.06 -43.67 -6.15
CA LEU A 140 3.62 -44.50 -7.26
C LEU A 140 2.58 -43.80 -8.15
N TRP A 141 2.08 -42.63 -7.74
CA TRP A 141 0.96 -41.94 -8.40
C TRP A 141 1.16 -41.74 -9.91
N ASP A 142 2.31 -41.19 -10.32
CA ASP A 142 2.60 -40.92 -11.74
C ASP A 142 2.59 -42.20 -12.58
N PHE A 143 3.09 -43.30 -12.00
CA PHE A 143 3.06 -44.61 -12.64
C PHE A 143 1.63 -45.17 -12.76
N LEU A 144 0.78 -44.96 -11.76
CA LEU A 144 -0.63 -45.36 -11.81
C LEU A 144 -1.41 -44.55 -12.84
N GLU A 145 -1.17 -43.24 -12.94
CA GLU A 145 -1.75 -42.38 -13.96
C GLU A 145 -1.30 -42.79 -15.36
N TRP A 146 -0.01 -43.10 -15.52
CA TRP A 146 0.54 -43.61 -16.77
C TRP A 146 -0.07 -44.96 -17.15
N LEU A 147 -0.21 -45.91 -16.20
CA LEU A 147 -0.85 -47.20 -16.47
C LEU A 147 -2.29 -47.05 -16.99
N ASN A 148 -3.02 -46.05 -16.52
CA ASN A 148 -4.39 -45.79 -16.93
C ASN A 148 -4.51 -45.08 -18.29
N SER A 149 -3.51 -44.27 -18.67
CA SER A 149 -3.57 -43.38 -19.85
C SER A 149 -2.65 -43.78 -21.01
N SER A 150 -1.67 -44.67 -20.79
CA SER A 150 -0.69 -45.01 -21.83
C SER A 150 -1.29 -45.88 -22.94
N ASN A 151 -0.71 -45.77 -24.13
CA ASN A 151 -1.02 -46.64 -25.28
C ASN A 151 -0.04 -47.83 -25.40
N VAL A 152 0.78 -48.07 -24.38
CA VAL A 152 1.78 -49.15 -24.39
C VAL A 152 1.09 -50.48 -24.15
N ILE A 153 1.40 -51.48 -24.97
CA ILE A 153 0.86 -52.84 -24.82
C ILE A 153 1.54 -53.50 -23.63
N LEU A 154 0.76 -53.77 -22.59
CA LEU A 154 1.25 -54.46 -21.39
C LEU A 154 1.26 -55.97 -21.59
N GLY A 155 2.34 -56.63 -21.17
CA GLY A 155 2.53 -58.08 -21.35
C GLY A 155 1.58 -58.95 -20.51
N SER A 156 1.09 -58.41 -19.40
CA SER A 156 0.04 -59.00 -18.56
C SER A 156 -1.15 -58.03 -18.42
N PRO A 157 -2.37 -58.53 -18.19
CA PRO A 157 -3.52 -57.72 -17.80
C PRO A 157 -3.22 -56.84 -16.60
N VAL A 158 -3.78 -55.62 -16.56
CA VAL A 158 -3.49 -54.63 -15.52
C VAL A 158 -3.89 -55.12 -14.11
N GLN A 159 -4.86 -56.03 -14.03
CA GLN A 159 -5.33 -56.65 -12.80
C GLN A 159 -4.30 -57.59 -12.14
N GLU A 160 -3.27 -58.02 -12.87
CA GLU A 160 -2.22 -58.87 -12.33
C GLU A 160 -1.13 -58.08 -11.60
N TYR A 161 -1.02 -56.77 -11.83
CA TYR A 161 -0.10 -55.92 -11.11
C TYR A 161 -0.66 -55.62 -9.72
N LYS A 162 0.11 -55.95 -8.68
CA LYS A 162 -0.32 -55.85 -7.28
C LYS A 162 0.73 -55.14 -6.44
N CYS A 163 0.26 -54.50 -5.39
CA CYS A 163 1.09 -53.95 -4.33
C CYS A 163 1.80 -55.07 -3.56
N GLU A 164 3.12 -55.01 -3.49
CA GLU A 164 3.91 -55.88 -2.61
C GLU A 164 4.02 -55.24 -1.21
N PHE A 165 4.17 -53.93 -1.16
CA PHE A 165 4.32 -53.15 0.07
C PHE A 165 3.44 -51.89 0.03
N PRO A 166 3.15 -51.26 1.17
CA PRO A 166 3.33 -51.75 2.55
C PRO A 166 2.33 -52.87 2.90
N ALA A 167 2.53 -53.52 4.06
CA ALA A 167 1.72 -54.67 4.50
C ALA A 167 0.19 -54.42 4.53
N ALA A 168 -0.23 -53.17 4.73
CA ALA A 168 -1.63 -52.78 4.78
C ALA A 168 -2.37 -52.95 3.43
N VAL A 169 -1.65 -52.83 2.31
CA VAL A 169 -2.18 -52.94 0.94
C VAL A 169 -1.55 -54.11 0.18
N HIS A 170 -0.91 -55.04 0.88
CA HIS A 170 -0.26 -56.19 0.25
C HIS A 170 -1.27 -57.04 -0.55
N ASN A 171 -0.88 -57.46 -1.76
CA ASN A 171 -1.70 -58.16 -2.76
C ASN A 171 -2.90 -57.39 -3.31
N LEU A 172 -3.06 -56.10 -3.00
CA LEU A 172 -4.08 -55.26 -3.61
C LEU A 172 -3.71 -54.95 -5.08
N PRO A 173 -4.61 -55.13 -6.07
CA PRO A 173 -4.34 -54.73 -7.44
C PRO A 173 -4.06 -53.24 -7.57
N LEU A 174 -3.09 -52.85 -8.42
CA LEU A 174 -2.72 -51.44 -8.61
C LEU A 174 -3.90 -50.58 -9.09
N VAL A 175 -4.79 -51.16 -9.91
CA VAL A 175 -6.00 -50.49 -10.42
C VAL A 175 -6.98 -50.14 -9.31
N GLU A 176 -7.06 -50.99 -8.27
CA GLU A 176 -7.89 -50.73 -7.09
C GLU A 176 -7.21 -49.75 -6.15
N TYR A 177 -5.89 -49.88 -5.96
CA TYR A 177 -5.10 -48.95 -5.16
C TYR A 177 -5.17 -47.51 -5.70
N ALA A 178 -5.12 -47.33 -7.03
CA ALA A 178 -5.25 -46.04 -7.70
C ALA A 178 -6.57 -45.29 -7.40
N MET A 179 -7.62 -46.00 -6.97
CA MET A 179 -8.89 -45.38 -6.57
C MET A 179 -8.90 -44.90 -5.12
N ILE A 180 -7.96 -45.36 -4.30
CA ILE A 180 -7.91 -45.13 -2.85
C ILE A 180 -6.82 -44.12 -2.48
N ILE A 181 -5.70 -44.13 -3.21
CA ILE A 181 -4.56 -43.28 -2.93
C ILE A 181 -4.82 -41.82 -3.31
N GLU A 182 -4.40 -40.90 -2.46
CA GLU A 182 -4.31 -39.47 -2.76
C GLU A 182 -2.89 -39.17 -3.31
N PRO A 183 -2.76 -38.27 -4.31
CA PRO A 183 -1.45 -37.82 -4.78
C PRO A 183 -0.59 -37.37 -3.60
N CYS A 184 0.73 -37.56 -3.66
CA CYS A 184 1.58 -36.95 -2.64
C CYS A 184 1.29 -35.45 -2.66
N GLU A 185 1.03 -34.85 -1.49
CA GLU A 185 1.29 -33.43 -1.33
C GLU A 185 2.78 -33.30 -1.66
N GLU A 186 3.13 -32.84 -2.87
CA GLU A 186 4.44 -32.27 -3.09
C GLU A 186 4.64 -31.22 -1.99
N ASP A 187 5.85 -31.09 -1.46
CA ASP A 187 6.19 -30.05 -0.49
C ASP A 187 5.93 -28.65 -1.12
N ASP A 188 4.67 -28.27 -1.16
CA ASP A 188 4.11 -26.94 -1.27
C ASP A 188 4.69 -26.06 -0.16
N GLU A 189 5.43 -26.62 0.79
CA GLU A 189 6.17 -25.89 1.81
C GLU A 189 7.04 -24.77 1.19
N LYS A 190 7.59 -24.94 -0.02
CA LYS A 190 8.38 -23.89 -0.69
C LYS A 190 7.51 -22.80 -1.33
N ASP A 191 6.50 -23.19 -2.11
CA ASP A 191 5.59 -22.24 -2.78
C ASP A 191 4.66 -21.52 -1.80
N VAL A 192 4.23 -22.22 -0.74
CA VAL A 192 3.47 -21.67 0.38
C VAL A 192 4.35 -20.77 1.25
N GLN A 193 5.65 -21.06 1.41
CA GLN A 193 6.57 -20.14 2.10
C GLN A 193 6.74 -18.82 1.33
N ASP A 194 6.91 -18.88 0.01
CA ASP A 194 7.04 -17.68 -0.82
C ASP A 194 5.75 -16.85 -0.81
N LEU A 195 4.58 -17.50 -0.87
CA LEU A 195 3.28 -16.83 -0.76
C LEU A 195 3.06 -16.21 0.63
N ARG A 196 3.44 -16.90 1.71
CA ARG A 196 3.37 -16.38 3.09
C ARG A 196 4.29 -15.18 3.28
N PHE A 197 5.50 -15.22 2.73
CA PHE A 197 6.44 -14.10 2.77
C PHE A 197 5.92 -12.90 1.97
N ALA A 198 5.33 -13.12 0.79
CA ALA A 198 4.69 -12.08 -0.01
C ALA A 198 3.51 -11.43 0.71
N LEU A 199 2.64 -12.22 1.35
CA LEU A 199 1.53 -11.71 2.17
C LEU A 199 2.00 -10.91 3.40
N PHE A 200 3.05 -11.39 4.07
CA PHE A 200 3.64 -10.69 5.21
C PHE A 200 4.24 -9.35 4.79
N THR A 201 5.00 -9.31 3.70
CA THR A 201 5.60 -8.07 3.18
C THR A 201 4.54 -7.07 2.73
N PHE A 202 3.51 -7.53 2.00
CA PHE A 202 2.41 -6.65 1.56
C PHE A 202 1.60 -6.08 2.74
N SER A 203 1.25 -6.92 3.72
CA SER A 203 0.50 -6.48 4.90
C SER A 203 1.32 -5.51 5.76
N ALA A 204 2.62 -5.74 5.95
CA ALA A 204 3.49 -4.82 6.67
C ALA A 204 3.60 -3.46 5.96
N VAL A 205 3.77 -3.44 4.63
CA VAL A 205 3.79 -2.20 3.83
C VAL A 205 2.46 -1.46 3.93
N LEU A 206 1.33 -2.18 3.86
CA LEU A 206 0.00 -1.58 3.99
C LEU A 206 -0.15 -0.90 5.36
N ILE A 207 0.19 -1.60 6.45
CA ILE A 207 0.11 -1.05 7.82
C ILE A 207 1.03 0.17 7.97
N LEU A 208 2.27 0.11 7.48
CA LEU A 208 3.20 1.24 7.51
C LEU A 208 2.68 2.43 6.70
N SER A 209 2.07 2.18 5.54
CA SER A 209 1.49 3.24 4.70
C SER A 209 0.28 3.90 5.34
N VAL A 210 -0.60 3.12 5.98
CA VAL A 210 -1.80 3.63 6.66
C VAL A 210 -1.41 4.42 7.90
N THR A 211 -0.47 3.91 8.70
CA THR A 211 0.03 4.61 9.88
C THR A 211 0.74 5.90 9.51
N LEU A 212 1.62 5.89 8.49
CA LEU A 212 2.28 7.09 7.99
C LEU A 212 1.27 8.10 7.44
N SER A 213 0.28 7.64 6.66
CA SER A 213 -0.80 8.51 6.15
C SER A 213 -1.61 9.13 7.28
N GLY A 214 -1.91 8.38 8.34
CA GLY A 214 -2.57 8.88 9.54
C GLY A 214 -1.74 9.94 10.28
N VAL A 215 -0.43 9.73 10.41
CA VAL A 215 0.50 10.72 11.01
C VAL A 215 0.59 11.98 10.16
N ILE A 216 0.73 11.85 8.84
CA ILE A 216 0.75 12.96 7.89
C ILE A 216 -0.56 13.74 7.97
N TYR A 217 -1.70 13.06 7.95
CA TYR A 217 -3.01 13.69 8.10
C TYR A 217 -3.14 14.42 9.43
N ALA A 218 -2.74 13.81 10.55
CA ALA A 218 -2.80 14.45 11.86
C ALA A 218 -1.95 15.73 11.95
N ARG A 219 -0.77 15.74 11.30
CA ARG A 219 0.12 16.92 11.23
C ARG A 219 -0.39 17.98 10.26
N LEU A 220 -0.92 17.57 9.11
CA LEU A 220 -1.34 18.47 8.03
C LEU A 220 -2.81 18.88 8.09
N ARG A 221 -3.64 18.30 8.98
CA ARG A 221 -5.09 18.60 9.07
C ARG A 221 -5.39 20.10 9.14
N GLY A 222 -4.55 20.86 9.86
CA GLY A 222 -4.68 22.31 9.96
C GLY A 222 -4.38 23.01 8.64
N HIS A 223 -3.30 22.64 7.97
CA HIS A 223 -2.97 23.15 6.64
C HIS A 223 -4.04 22.77 5.62
N ILE A 224 -4.43 21.50 5.54
CA ILE A 224 -5.47 20.99 4.64
C ILE A 224 -6.79 21.74 4.84
N PHE A 225 -7.20 21.98 6.09
CA PHE A 225 -8.41 22.75 6.39
C PHE A 225 -8.30 24.21 5.90
N ILE A 226 -7.14 24.85 6.08
CA ILE A 226 -6.88 26.20 5.59
C ILE A 226 -6.91 26.25 4.05
N THR A 227 -6.25 25.31 3.36
CA THR A 227 -6.26 25.25 1.89
C THR A 227 -7.63 24.91 1.35
N TYR A 228 -8.33 23.95 1.97
CA TYR A 228 -9.70 23.57 1.63
C TYR A 228 -10.64 24.78 1.76
N LYS A 229 -10.58 25.50 2.88
CA LYS A 229 -11.38 26.71 3.08
C LYS A 229 -11.04 27.80 2.06
N LYS A 230 -9.76 28.00 1.70
CA LYS A 230 -9.32 28.93 0.64
C LYS A 230 -9.77 28.52 -0.76
N LEU A 231 -9.82 27.22 -1.05
CA LEU A 231 -10.25 26.67 -2.34
C LEU A 231 -11.77 26.75 -2.46
N VAL A 232 -12.51 26.33 -1.45
CA VAL A 232 -13.97 26.42 -1.39
C VAL A 232 -14.43 27.89 -1.42
N SER A 233 -13.75 28.79 -0.71
CA SER A 233 -14.03 30.23 -0.78
C SER A 233 -13.61 30.90 -2.10
N ARG A 234 -12.93 30.19 -3.00
CA ARG A 234 -12.60 30.66 -4.36
C ARG A 234 -13.52 30.05 -5.42
N PHE A 235 -13.99 28.82 -5.20
CA PHE A 235 -14.76 28.05 -6.20
C PHE A 235 -16.27 28.10 -5.98
N LEU A 236 -16.75 28.14 -4.73
CA LEU A 236 -18.20 28.14 -4.40
C LEU A 236 -18.71 29.53 -4.05
N GLU A 237 -17.95 30.29 -3.28
CA GLU A 237 -18.11 31.74 -3.21
C GLU A 237 -17.23 32.31 -4.32
N GLY A 238 -17.84 32.92 -5.35
CA GLY A 238 -17.09 33.70 -6.34
C GLY A 238 -16.22 34.76 -5.67
N PRO A 239 -15.30 35.42 -6.40
CA PRO A 239 -14.43 36.42 -5.81
C PRO A 239 -15.31 37.42 -5.06
N LYS A 240 -15.18 37.49 -3.73
CA LYS A 240 -15.89 38.52 -2.96
C LYS A 240 -15.49 39.83 -3.58
N MET A 241 -16.46 40.45 -4.25
CA MET A 241 -16.31 41.76 -4.83
C MET A 241 -15.85 42.64 -3.68
N SER A 242 -14.63 43.19 -3.78
CA SER A 242 -14.20 44.23 -2.85
C SER A 242 -15.36 45.23 -2.79
N PRO A 243 -15.89 45.57 -1.61
CA PRO A 243 -16.94 46.56 -1.54
C PRO A 243 -16.40 47.79 -2.26
N ASN A 244 -17.01 48.16 -3.39
CA ASN A 244 -16.86 49.52 -3.89
C ASN A 244 -17.17 50.42 -2.69
N GLU A 245 -16.31 51.41 -2.43
CA GLU A 245 -16.37 52.29 -1.25
C GLU A 245 -17.72 53.01 -1.05
N ASN A 246 -18.69 52.84 -1.98
CA ASN A 246 -19.98 53.51 -2.01
C ASN A 246 -21.22 52.65 -1.70
N ASN A 247 -21.09 51.41 -1.19
CA ASN A 247 -22.27 50.56 -0.90
C ASN A 247 -22.46 50.21 0.59
N GLN A 248 -22.07 51.11 1.49
CA GLN A 248 -22.36 50.97 2.92
C GLN A 248 -23.82 51.32 3.20
N LYS A 249 -24.59 50.35 3.69
CA LYS A 249 -26.05 50.48 3.92
C LYS A 249 -26.38 51.32 5.17
N TYR A 250 -25.46 51.33 6.14
CA TYR A 250 -25.63 52.01 7.43
C TYR A 250 -24.39 52.83 7.80
N ASP A 251 -24.59 53.87 8.59
CA ASP A 251 -23.52 54.74 9.07
C ASP A 251 -22.86 54.15 10.33
N ALA A 252 -23.67 53.56 11.21
CA ALA A 252 -23.18 52.87 12.40
C ALA A 252 -24.04 51.65 12.73
N PHE A 253 -23.41 50.54 13.11
CA PHE A 253 -24.07 49.42 13.77
C PHE A 253 -23.99 49.62 15.28
N VAL A 254 -25.12 49.60 15.97
CA VAL A 254 -25.17 49.74 17.43
C VAL A 254 -25.26 48.36 18.06
N CYS A 255 -24.19 47.93 18.71
CA CYS A 255 -24.07 46.65 19.40
C CYS A 255 -24.22 46.86 20.91
N PHE A 256 -25.25 46.24 21.50
CA PHE A 256 -25.60 46.39 22.91
C PHE A 256 -26.27 45.10 23.39
N SER A 257 -26.32 44.87 24.70
CA SER A 257 -27.06 43.72 25.23
C SER A 257 -28.56 44.02 25.27
N ILE A 258 -29.40 43.04 24.92
CA ILE A 258 -30.87 43.18 24.88
C ILE A 258 -31.43 43.75 26.19
N GLY A 259 -30.83 43.43 27.34
CA GLY A 259 -31.25 43.95 28.64
C GLY A 259 -31.18 45.48 28.77
N ASP A 260 -30.36 46.14 27.95
CA ASP A 260 -30.14 47.59 27.97
C ASP A 260 -30.88 48.32 26.84
N TYR A 261 -31.73 47.61 26.07
CA TYR A 261 -32.50 48.14 24.94
C TYR A 261 -33.18 49.49 25.24
N ARG A 262 -33.96 49.57 26.33
CA ARG A 262 -34.73 50.77 26.67
C ARG A 262 -33.86 51.99 26.90
N TRP A 263 -32.68 51.77 27.48
CA TRP A 263 -31.73 52.84 27.74
C TRP A 263 -31.06 53.28 26.43
N VAL A 264 -30.64 52.34 25.58
CA VAL A 264 -30.01 52.64 24.29
C VAL A 264 -30.98 53.39 23.38
N GLU A 265 -32.25 53.00 23.35
CA GLU A 265 -33.29 53.66 22.55
C GLU A 265 -33.48 55.12 22.97
N ALA A 266 -33.69 55.39 24.27
CA ALA A 266 -33.92 56.75 24.77
C ALA A 266 -32.67 57.63 24.76
N ALA A 267 -31.50 57.08 25.09
CA ALA A 267 -30.29 57.88 25.29
C ALA A 267 -29.45 58.05 24.01
N LEU A 268 -29.40 57.04 23.15
CA LEU A 268 -28.58 57.04 21.94
C LEU A 268 -29.44 57.17 20.68
N LEU A 269 -30.47 56.35 20.52
CA LEU A 269 -31.23 56.29 19.26
C LEU A 269 -32.06 57.56 19.04
N GLU A 270 -32.76 58.07 20.06
CA GLU A 270 -33.56 59.30 19.97
C GLU A 270 -32.76 60.52 19.44
N LYS A 271 -31.44 60.55 19.69
CA LYS A 271 -30.55 61.65 19.23
C LYS A 271 -29.76 61.35 17.97
N LEU A 272 -29.52 60.08 17.64
CA LEU A 272 -28.70 59.68 16.49
C LEU A 272 -29.55 59.31 15.26
N ASP A 273 -30.71 58.70 15.46
CA ASP A 273 -31.62 58.16 14.42
C ASP A 273 -33.07 58.23 14.92
N ASN A 274 -33.67 59.42 14.86
CA ASN A 274 -35.06 59.67 15.27
C ASN A 274 -36.03 59.35 14.14
N GLN A 275 -36.79 58.26 14.27
CA GLN A 275 -37.65 57.68 13.23
C GLN A 275 -38.70 58.64 12.63
N PHE A 276 -38.98 59.78 13.26
CA PHE A 276 -39.98 60.76 12.82
C PHE A 276 -39.40 62.14 12.45
N SER A 277 -38.07 62.25 12.33
CA SER A 277 -37.40 63.46 11.82
C SER A 277 -37.05 63.30 10.35
N GLU A 278 -37.36 64.30 9.52
CA GLU A 278 -36.89 64.34 8.12
C GLU A 278 -35.37 64.56 8.04
N GLU A 279 -34.73 64.95 9.14
CA GLU A 279 -33.28 65.12 9.28
C GLU A 279 -32.69 64.08 10.25
N ASN A 280 -32.65 62.80 9.84
CA ASN A 280 -31.86 61.81 10.58
C ASN A 280 -30.38 62.05 10.34
N LEU A 281 -29.63 62.26 11.43
CA LEU A 281 -28.20 62.53 11.38
C LEU A 281 -27.40 61.31 10.90
N PHE A 282 -27.84 60.11 11.30
CA PHE A 282 -27.24 58.85 10.89
C PHE A 282 -28.28 57.75 10.66
N ARG A 283 -28.02 56.87 9.69
CA ARG A 283 -28.75 55.61 9.51
C ARG A 283 -28.12 54.51 10.35
N CYS A 284 -28.71 54.18 11.49
CA CYS A 284 -28.17 53.18 12.40
C CYS A 284 -28.73 51.77 12.11
N CYS A 285 -27.87 50.74 12.10
CA CYS A 285 -28.29 49.35 12.09
C CYS A 285 -28.57 48.89 13.52
N PHE A 286 -29.76 48.33 13.74
CA PHE A 286 -30.23 47.93 15.06
C PHE A 286 -30.77 46.50 15.06
N GLU A 287 -30.30 45.67 15.98
CA GLU A 287 -30.62 44.23 16.03
C GLU A 287 -32.14 43.96 15.98
N ALA A 288 -32.92 44.62 16.83
CA ALA A 288 -34.36 44.40 16.92
C ALA A 288 -35.17 44.83 15.67
N ARG A 289 -34.57 45.62 14.77
CA ARG A 289 -35.23 46.21 13.59
C ARG A 289 -34.73 45.63 12.28
N ASP A 290 -33.42 45.47 12.15
CA ASP A 290 -32.75 45.23 10.88
C ASP A 290 -32.31 43.77 10.68
N PHE A 291 -32.36 42.93 11.71
CA PHE A 291 -31.98 41.52 11.59
C PHE A 291 -33.07 40.71 10.89
N LEU A 292 -32.65 39.82 9.99
CA LEU A 292 -33.58 38.99 9.22
C LEU A 292 -34.01 37.77 10.06
N PRO A 293 -35.32 37.58 10.31
CA PRO A 293 -35.80 36.41 11.02
C PRO A 293 -35.57 35.14 10.18
N GLY A 294 -34.99 34.12 10.78
CA GLY A 294 -34.67 32.84 10.13
C GLY A 294 -33.20 32.68 9.71
N GLU A 295 -32.43 33.77 9.70
CA GLU A 295 -30.97 33.71 9.52
C GLU A 295 -30.23 33.44 10.83
N ASP A 296 -29.04 32.84 10.72
CA ASP A 296 -28.18 32.62 11.89
C ASP A 296 -27.80 33.96 12.55
N HIS A 297 -27.85 34.01 13.88
CA HIS A 297 -27.66 35.25 14.62
C HIS A 297 -26.24 35.83 14.44
N LEU A 298 -25.22 34.97 14.33
CA LEU A 298 -23.84 35.41 14.07
C LEU A 298 -23.69 35.96 12.64
N SER A 299 -24.40 35.38 11.67
CA SER A 299 -24.45 35.89 10.30
C SER A 299 -25.10 37.27 10.25
N ASN A 300 -26.21 37.49 10.94
CA ASN A 300 -26.84 38.82 11.04
C ASN A 300 -25.90 39.86 11.67
N ILE A 301 -25.19 39.52 12.76
CA ILE A 301 -24.18 40.40 13.38
C ILE A 301 -23.04 40.71 12.39
N ARG A 302 -22.55 39.70 11.68
CA ARG A 302 -21.50 39.88 10.66
C ARG A 302 -21.99 40.82 9.56
N ASP A 303 -23.16 40.59 9.01
CA ASP A 303 -23.66 41.43 7.92
C ASP A 303 -23.91 42.87 8.39
N ALA A 304 -24.41 43.05 9.62
CA ALA A 304 -24.57 44.36 10.23
C ALA A 304 -23.24 45.11 10.42
N ILE A 305 -22.19 44.41 10.87
CA ILE A 305 -20.85 44.99 11.00
C ILE A 305 -20.34 45.42 9.63
N TRP A 306 -20.30 44.53 8.62
CA TRP A 306 -19.71 44.83 7.32
C TRP A 306 -20.51 45.85 6.50
N SER A 307 -21.84 45.88 6.67
CA SER A 307 -22.72 46.85 6.01
C SER A 307 -22.74 48.24 6.68
N SER A 308 -22.08 48.39 7.84
CA SER A 308 -21.98 49.66 8.58
C SER A 308 -20.59 50.29 8.46
N ARG A 309 -20.49 51.63 8.46
CA ARG A 309 -19.19 52.35 8.44
C ARG A 309 -18.47 52.25 9.78
N LYS A 310 -19.21 52.35 10.88
CA LYS A 310 -18.68 52.19 12.24
C LYS A 310 -19.44 51.10 12.99
N THR A 311 -18.80 50.51 13.98
CA THR A 311 -19.44 49.66 14.98
C THR A 311 -19.34 50.34 16.33
N LEU A 312 -20.49 50.68 16.91
CA LEU A 312 -20.62 51.32 18.21
C LEU A 312 -21.05 50.27 19.24
N CYS A 313 -20.12 49.86 20.11
CA CYS A 313 -20.39 48.90 21.18
C CYS A 313 -20.70 49.63 22.49
N VAL A 314 -21.91 49.40 23.02
CA VAL A 314 -22.38 49.90 24.31
C VAL A 314 -22.06 48.87 25.39
N VAL A 315 -20.94 49.06 26.08
CA VAL A 315 -20.40 48.13 27.07
C VAL A 315 -20.94 48.43 28.45
N SER A 316 -21.90 47.62 28.88
CA SER A 316 -22.45 47.60 30.24
C SER A 316 -22.01 46.34 31.01
N LYS A 317 -22.43 46.20 32.27
CA LYS A 317 -22.23 44.92 33.01
C LYS A 317 -22.91 43.74 32.32
N ARG A 318 -24.04 43.96 31.65
CA ARG A 318 -24.80 42.93 30.94
C ARG A 318 -24.14 42.56 29.62
N PHE A 319 -23.59 43.55 28.93
CA PHE A 319 -22.77 43.34 27.74
C PHE A 319 -21.61 42.36 28.01
N LEU A 320 -20.91 42.53 29.14
CA LEU A 320 -19.78 41.66 29.52
C LEU A 320 -20.18 40.21 29.85
N THR A 321 -21.47 39.96 30.09
CA THR A 321 -22.00 38.61 30.34
C THR A 321 -22.68 38.00 29.12
N ASP A 322 -22.90 38.80 28.08
CA ASP A 322 -23.63 38.41 26.89
C ASP A 322 -22.65 37.88 25.83
N GLY A 323 -22.73 36.57 25.55
CA GLY A 323 -21.83 35.89 24.62
C GLY A 323 -21.88 36.47 23.21
N TRP A 324 -23.06 36.87 22.75
CA TRP A 324 -23.23 37.45 21.41
C TRP A 324 -22.59 38.83 21.29
N CYS A 325 -22.73 39.65 22.34
CA CYS A 325 -22.08 40.95 22.43
C CYS A 325 -20.54 40.85 22.40
N LEU A 326 -19.98 39.88 23.13
CA LEU A 326 -18.53 39.64 23.17
C LEU A 326 -18.00 39.14 21.81
N GLU A 327 -18.73 38.26 21.14
CA GLU A 327 -18.39 37.81 19.79
C GLU A 327 -18.49 38.94 18.76
N ALA A 328 -19.55 39.75 18.83
CA ALA A 328 -19.71 40.94 17.98
C ALA A 328 -18.55 41.93 18.17
N PHE A 329 -18.13 42.16 19.42
CA PHE A 329 -16.99 43.02 19.75
C PHE A 329 -15.67 42.47 19.17
N SER A 330 -15.42 41.17 19.34
CA SER A 330 -14.24 40.48 18.81
C SER A 330 -14.20 40.56 17.27
N LEU A 331 -15.34 40.35 16.62
CA LEU A 331 -15.49 40.42 15.17
C LEU A 331 -15.25 41.83 14.62
N ALA A 332 -15.82 42.84 15.28
CA ALA A 332 -15.60 44.25 14.94
C ALA A 332 -14.14 44.68 15.18
N GLN A 333 -13.50 44.18 16.24
CA GLN A 333 -12.08 44.42 16.50
C GLN A 333 -11.19 43.78 15.43
N GLY A 334 -11.52 42.58 14.96
CA GLY A 334 -10.86 41.92 13.84
C GLY A 334 -10.91 42.77 12.57
N ARG A 335 -12.11 43.22 12.17
CA ARG A 335 -12.30 44.11 11.01
C ARG A 335 -11.50 45.41 11.12
N MET A 336 -11.48 46.02 12.31
CA MET A 336 -10.70 47.23 12.58
C MET A 336 -9.20 47.03 12.35
N LEU A 337 -8.66 45.87 12.76
CA LEU A 337 -7.24 45.53 12.60
C LEU A 337 -6.89 45.18 11.15
N GLU A 338 -7.77 44.46 10.45
CA GLU A 338 -7.61 44.10 9.03
C GLU A 338 -7.64 45.33 8.11
N GLU A 339 -8.58 46.25 8.31
CA GLU A 339 -8.73 47.44 7.47
C GLU A 339 -7.80 48.60 7.87
N LEU A 340 -7.09 48.49 9.01
CA LEU A 340 -6.23 49.55 9.57
C LEU A 340 -6.96 50.92 9.71
N LYS A 341 -8.27 50.88 9.97
CA LYS A 341 -9.15 52.04 10.13
C LYS A 341 -9.76 52.05 11.54
N HIS A 342 -10.05 53.23 12.08
CA HIS A 342 -10.78 53.36 13.34
C HIS A 342 -12.29 53.11 13.15
N LEU A 343 -12.69 51.84 13.02
CA LEU A 343 -14.08 51.46 12.76
C LEU A 343 -14.87 51.12 14.02
N LEU A 344 -14.19 50.70 15.11
CA LEU A 344 -14.81 50.28 16.36
C LEU A 344 -14.77 51.42 17.40
N ILE A 345 -15.93 51.76 17.94
CA ILE A 345 -16.11 52.75 19.01
C ILE A 345 -16.70 52.02 20.23
N MET A 346 -16.05 52.16 21.37
CA MET A 346 -16.49 51.57 22.64
C MET A 346 -17.03 52.67 23.57
N VAL A 347 -18.27 52.52 24.01
CA VAL A 347 -18.92 53.40 25.01
C VAL A 347 -19.26 52.58 26.24
N VAL A 348 -18.66 52.90 27.38
CA VAL A 348 -18.93 52.26 28.67
C VAL A 348 -20.10 52.96 29.34
N VAL A 349 -21.12 52.19 29.70
CA VAL A 349 -22.36 52.69 30.31
C VAL A 349 -22.57 52.10 31.70
N GLY A 350 -22.88 52.98 32.65
CA GLY A 350 -23.08 52.64 34.05
C GLY A 350 -21.77 52.38 34.80
N LYS A 351 -21.89 52.02 36.08
CA LYS A 351 -20.76 51.82 37.00
C LYS A 351 -20.08 50.47 36.77
N VAL A 352 -19.35 50.34 35.65
CA VAL A 352 -18.53 49.16 35.32
C VAL A 352 -17.11 49.36 35.87
N ALA A 353 -16.67 48.49 36.77
CA ALA A 353 -15.35 48.60 37.35
C ALA A 353 -14.26 48.12 36.38
N HIS A 354 -13.06 48.72 36.43
CA HIS A 354 -11.98 48.43 35.50
C HIS A 354 -11.60 46.94 35.44
N TYR A 355 -11.58 46.23 36.57
CA TYR A 355 -11.28 44.80 36.61
C TYR A 355 -12.30 43.95 35.82
N GLN A 356 -13.55 44.40 35.69
CA GLN A 356 -14.58 43.70 34.92
C GLN A 356 -14.29 43.80 33.41
N LEU A 357 -13.80 44.95 32.95
CA LEU A 357 -13.39 45.15 31.55
C LEU A 357 -12.16 44.30 31.21
N MET A 358 -11.27 44.07 32.18
CA MET A 358 -10.04 43.29 32.00
C MET A 358 -10.27 41.77 31.98
N LYS A 359 -11.48 41.30 32.30
CA LYS A 359 -11.82 39.87 32.32
C LYS A 359 -11.92 39.26 30.93
N CYS A 360 -12.34 40.05 29.94
CA CYS A 360 -12.54 39.59 28.56
C CYS A 360 -11.35 40.02 27.69
N ASP A 361 -10.72 39.09 26.97
CA ASP A 361 -9.49 39.35 26.22
C ASP A 361 -9.62 40.42 25.13
N ALA A 362 -10.70 40.35 24.35
CA ALA A 362 -10.97 41.33 23.28
C ALA A 362 -11.12 42.74 23.84
N ILE A 363 -11.93 42.91 24.90
CA ILE A 363 -12.15 44.21 25.55
C ILE A 363 -10.88 44.70 26.25
N ARG A 364 -10.18 43.83 26.98
CA ARG A 364 -8.90 44.13 27.63
C ARG A 364 -7.89 44.69 26.62
N SER A 365 -7.73 44.02 25.49
CA SER A 365 -6.77 44.44 24.46
C SER A 365 -7.15 45.78 23.79
N PHE A 366 -8.45 46.09 23.70
CA PHE A 366 -8.92 47.38 23.22
C PHE A 366 -8.68 48.49 24.25
N VAL A 367 -9.09 48.29 25.50
CA VAL A 367 -8.97 49.25 26.61
C VAL A 367 -7.51 49.63 26.89
N GLN A 368 -6.57 48.68 26.77
CA GLN A 368 -5.15 48.95 26.99
C GLN A 368 -4.50 49.80 25.88
N LYS A 369 -5.03 49.74 24.65
CA LYS A 369 -4.38 50.31 23.46
C LYS A 369 -5.11 51.51 22.88
N ARG A 370 -6.38 51.72 23.24
CA ARG A 370 -7.27 52.69 22.59
C ARG A 370 -8.08 53.45 23.64
N ARG A 371 -8.48 54.66 23.26
CA ARG A 371 -9.41 55.48 24.04
C ARG A 371 -10.83 54.94 23.85
N TYR A 372 -11.58 54.84 24.95
CA TYR A 372 -13.00 54.53 24.97
C TYR A 372 -13.76 55.69 25.62
N PHE A 373 -15.06 55.75 25.37
CA PHE A 373 -15.94 56.75 25.95
C PHE A 373 -16.58 56.22 27.21
N THR A 374 -16.76 57.07 28.21
CA THR A 374 -17.56 56.80 29.40
C THR A 374 -18.78 57.68 29.38
N TRP A 375 -19.96 57.10 29.57
CA TRP A 375 -21.20 57.88 29.65
C TRP A 375 -21.17 58.82 30.86
N PRO A 376 -21.39 60.15 30.69
CA PRO A 376 -21.39 61.10 31.79
C PRO A 376 -22.53 60.85 32.80
N GLU A 377 -22.26 61.02 34.09
CA GLU A 377 -23.31 61.00 35.13
C GLU A 377 -24.04 62.36 35.21
N ASP A 378 -23.36 63.46 34.86
CA ASP A 378 -23.89 64.81 34.92
C ASP A 378 -24.65 65.20 33.63
N PRO A 379 -25.91 65.66 33.72
CA PRO A 379 -26.71 66.02 32.54
C PRO A 379 -26.12 67.15 31.69
N GLN A 380 -25.29 68.02 32.28
CA GLN A 380 -24.65 69.14 31.59
C GLN A 380 -23.59 68.66 30.58
N ASP A 381 -22.94 67.54 30.86
CA ASP A 381 -21.88 66.97 30.02
C ASP A 381 -22.43 66.10 28.88
N LEU A 382 -23.73 65.77 28.91
CA LEU A 382 -24.36 64.95 27.89
C LEU A 382 -24.28 65.60 26.51
N ALA A 383 -24.52 66.91 26.41
CA ALA A 383 -24.45 67.62 25.13
C ALA A 383 -23.06 67.50 24.48
N TRP A 384 -22.01 67.74 25.28
CA TRP A 384 -20.62 67.61 24.85
C TRP A 384 -20.27 66.17 24.46
N PHE A 385 -20.74 65.18 25.23
CA PHE A 385 -20.54 63.77 24.91
C PHE A 385 -21.14 63.38 23.55
N HIS A 386 -22.36 63.84 23.25
CA HIS A 386 -23.01 63.55 21.98
C HIS A 386 -22.24 64.15 20.80
N GLU A 387 -21.80 65.40 20.89
CA GLU A 387 -20.98 66.02 19.84
C GLU A 387 -19.69 65.24 19.58
N GLN A 388 -19.04 64.79 20.65
CA GLN A 388 -17.81 64.01 20.54
C GLN A 388 -18.05 62.62 19.93
N LEU A 389 -19.16 61.97 20.28
CA LEU A 389 -19.55 60.69 19.71
C LEU A 389 -19.88 60.82 18.21
N ILE A 390 -20.67 61.84 17.84
CA ILE A 390 -21.02 62.18 16.45
C ILE A 390 -19.74 62.44 15.64
N SER A 391 -18.80 63.22 16.20
CA SER A 391 -17.51 63.50 15.59
C SER A 391 -16.70 62.23 15.30
N GLN A 392 -16.70 61.25 16.21
CA GLN A 392 -16.00 59.97 15.99
C GLN A 392 -16.68 59.09 14.96
N ILE A 393 -18.01 59.13 14.88
CA ILE A 393 -18.74 58.39 13.85
C ILE A 393 -18.43 58.94 12.45
N LEU A 394 -18.34 60.27 12.32
CA LEU A 394 -18.02 60.96 11.05
C LEU A 394 -16.53 60.92 10.67
N LYS A 395 -15.63 60.69 11.61
CA LYS A 395 -14.18 60.70 11.35
C LYS A 395 -13.74 59.48 10.54
N ASP A 396 -13.29 59.70 9.31
CA ASP A 396 -12.52 58.74 8.53
C ASP A 396 -11.03 58.79 8.90
N ALA A 397 -10.69 58.19 10.04
CA ALA A 397 -9.30 58.08 10.47
C ALA A 397 -8.69 56.75 9.99
N ARG A 398 -7.90 56.80 8.90
CA ARG A 398 -6.83 55.81 8.67
C ARG A 398 -5.82 55.95 9.82
N LEU A 399 -5.39 54.84 10.41
CA LEU A 399 -4.33 54.85 11.42
C LEU A 399 -3.05 55.41 10.81
N LYS A 400 -2.67 56.66 11.11
CA LYS A 400 -1.31 57.16 10.85
C LYS A 400 -0.37 56.67 11.94
N GLU A 401 0.80 56.20 11.53
CA GLU A 401 1.94 55.82 12.39
C GLU A 401 2.28 56.94 13.38
N GLU A 402 2.11 56.68 14.67
CA GLU A 402 2.78 57.44 15.73
C GLU A 402 4.06 56.69 16.11
N ALA A 403 5.17 57.10 15.51
CA ALA A 403 6.52 56.87 16.01
C ALA A 403 7.44 58.01 15.54
N VAL A 404 7.23 59.21 16.10
CA VAL A 404 8.28 60.25 16.13
C VAL A 404 8.85 60.25 17.55
N VAL A 405 10.03 59.65 17.66
CA VAL A 405 10.87 59.61 18.86
C VAL A 405 11.36 61.03 19.18
N LEU A 406 11.18 61.43 20.42
CA LEU A 406 11.83 62.60 21.03
C LEU A 406 13.11 62.15 21.74
N GLU A 407 14.19 62.91 21.46
CA GLU A 407 15.45 63.11 22.22
C GLU A 407 16.64 62.14 22.04
N PRO A 408 17.90 62.57 22.32
CA PRO A 408 18.61 63.65 21.61
C PRO A 408 20.06 63.27 21.21
N ASP A 409 20.57 64.04 20.25
CA ASP A 409 21.96 64.40 19.94
C ASP A 409 23.14 63.73 20.71
N HIS A 410 23.93 62.91 20.00
CA HIS A 410 25.39 62.91 20.14
C HIS A 410 26.07 62.37 18.87
N ARG A 411 26.71 63.27 18.13
CA ARG A 411 27.70 62.97 17.07
C ARG A 411 29.10 62.88 17.71
N PRO A 412 30.00 62.05 17.19
CA PRO A 412 31.13 62.65 16.48
C PRO A 412 31.49 61.95 15.15
N GLU A 413 32.32 62.69 14.42
CA GLU A 413 32.71 62.64 13.02
C GLU A 413 33.46 61.39 12.49
N PRO A 414 33.61 61.27 11.15
CA PRO A 414 34.13 60.09 10.47
C PRO A 414 35.65 60.14 10.31
N ASP A 415 36.30 58.97 10.33
CA ASP A 415 37.68 58.86 9.86
C ASP A 415 37.84 57.88 8.68
N LYS A 416 38.78 58.29 7.84
CA LYS A 416 39.13 57.95 6.46
C LYS A 416 39.34 56.46 6.14
N GLY A 417 38.89 56.08 4.94
CA GLY A 417 39.73 55.60 3.84
C GLY A 417 40.33 54.19 3.92
N ILE A 418 40.09 53.38 2.89
CA ILE A 418 41.10 52.90 1.91
C ILE A 418 40.35 52.11 0.81
N ALA A 419 40.64 52.50 -0.44
CA ALA A 419 40.20 51.83 -1.66
C ALA A 419 41.07 50.61 -1.96
N LEU A 420 40.49 49.59 -2.59
CA LEU A 420 41.22 48.57 -3.33
C LEU A 420 40.65 48.46 -4.74
N GLU A 421 41.48 48.89 -5.69
CA GLU A 421 41.32 48.77 -7.14
C GLU A 421 41.29 47.29 -7.56
N ILE A 422 40.40 46.96 -8.51
CA ILE A 422 40.53 45.77 -9.33
C ILE A 422 41.00 46.25 -10.70
N VAL A 423 42.26 45.90 -11.01
CA VAL A 423 42.93 46.12 -12.29
C VAL A 423 42.42 45.11 -13.31
N ASN A 424 41.96 45.61 -14.46
CA ASN A 424 41.77 44.85 -15.69
C ASN A 424 43.08 44.80 -16.51
N ALA A 425 43.44 43.61 -16.95
CA ALA A 425 44.37 43.31 -18.05
C ALA A 425 44.15 41.81 -18.36
N THR A 426 43.89 41.32 -19.56
CA THR A 426 43.87 41.81 -20.96
C THR A 426 43.05 40.82 -21.76
#